data_AF-A0A5N6ZWR4-F1
#
_entry.id   AF-A0A5N6ZWR4-F1
#
_cell.length_a   1.000
_cell.length_b   1.000
_cell.length_c   1.000
_cell.angle_alpha   90.00
_cell.angle_beta   90.00
_cell.angle_gamma   90.00
#
_symmetry.space_group_name_H-M   'P 1'
#
loop_
_entity.id
_entity.type
_entity.pdbx_description
1 polymer ?
#
loop_
_entity_poly.entity_id
_entity_poly.type
_entity_poly.pdbx_seq_one_letter_code
_entity_poly.pdbx_strand_id
1 'polypeptide(L)'
;MITHKVLTLLFLVFALAFAELDLGIKEDMSVRLGKTKEGGKGNDNDGDRQYVWSSIVKLNKDKEAKEVITDSQMIALVHHASDEMNADADFKAAPAALQPSVMTALLVGDEVYLASSMKGDYSFIYEHNAKPKKGKKAGTGEIRAHVPEEIKTALGKAKEPPRENDQHKNDASCGEVMASYTYLLKNHGAKLQGQNARTIAWIHDKSKNQAYDPCGTGDKVWGCDAFCTKMGFKVIDTKTPEDKQENIPGISKHSQQELMTPALQKEVAEIRDTRERKKEAEKKKKEAEEKKKKEAEEKKKKEAEEKKKKEAEEKKKKEAEEKKKKEEEEKKKKEEEEKKKKNKGNGGKKTPGVSKPAAQGKREVTWQA
;
A
#
# COMPACT_ATOMS: atom_id res chain seq x y z
N MET A 1 -28.88 -40.61 -51.89
CA MET A 1 -27.96 -41.19 -50.88
C MET A 1 -26.62 -40.43 -50.77
N ILE A 2 -26.59 -39.10 -51.00
CA ILE A 2 -25.36 -38.28 -50.92
C ILE A 2 -25.36 -37.35 -49.69
N THR A 3 -26.49 -37.22 -49.00
CA THR A 3 -26.72 -36.21 -47.97
C THR A 3 -26.05 -36.49 -46.63
N HIS A 4 -25.83 -37.76 -46.25
CA HIS A 4 -25.25 -38.07 -44.93
C HIS A 4 -23.73 -37.98 -44.87
N LYS A 5 -23.02 -38.38 -45.93
CA LYS A 5 -21.53 -38.33 -45.99
C LYS A 5 -21.00 -36.90 -46.10
N VAL A 6 -21.70 -36.02 -46.81
CA VAL A 6 -21.32 -34.60 -46.91
C VAL A 6 -21.53 -33.89 -45.57
N LEU A 7 -22.62 -34.20 -44.85
CA LEU A 7 -22.90 -33.60 -43.55
C LEU A 7 -21.91 -34.05 -42.45
N THR A 8 -21.48 -35.31 -42.47
CA THR A 8 -20.44 -35.80 -41.54
C THR A 8 -19.06 -35.21 -41.85
N LEU A 9 -18.71 -35.04 -43.13
CA LEU A 9 -17.46 -34.37 -43.51
C LEU A 9 -17.47 -32.89 -43.09
N LEU A 10 -18.62 -32.21 -43.23
CA LEU A 10 -18.77 -30.81 -42.82
C LEU A 10 -18.64 -30.64 -41.30
N PHE A 11 -19.21 -31.56 -40.50
CA PHE A 11 -19.04 -31.56 -39.04
C PHE A 11 -17.61 -31.85 -38.60
N LEU A 12 -16.88 -32.74 -39.30
CA LEU A 12 -15.48 -33.04 -38.99
C LEU A 12 -14.55 -31.87 -39.37
N VAL A 13 -14.83 -31.16 -40.47
CA VAL A 13 -14.10 -29.94 -40.86
C VAL A 13 -14.43 -28.79 -39.91
N PHE A 14 -15.67 -28.67 -39.42
CA PHE A 14 -16.04 -27.64 -38.43
C PHE A 14 -15.46 -27.93 -37.04
N ALA A 15 -15.36 -29.21 -36.63
CA ALA A 15 -14.76 -29.60 -35.36
C ALA A 15 -13.22 -29.47 -35.33
N LEU A 16 -12.56 -29.56 -36.49
CA LEU A 16 -11.11 -29.33 -36.61
C LEU A 16 -10.73 -27.83 -36.67
N ALA A 17 -11.68 -26.95 -36.96
CA ALA A 17 -11.41 -25.52 -37.18
C ALA A 17 -11.32 -24.67 -35.89
N PHE A 18 -11.66 -25.24 -34.73
CA PHE A 18 -11.61 -24.54 -33.44
C PHE A 18 -10.96 -25.43 -32.38
N ALA A 19 -9.74 -25.90 -32.65
CA ALA A 19 -8.89 -26.31 -31.55
C ALA A 19 -8.56 -25.04 -30.75
N GLU A 20 -9.32 -24.80 -29.68
CA GLU A 20 -9.07 -23.69 -28.75
C GLU A 20 -7.59 -23.73 -28.34
N LEU A 21 -6.91 -22.59 -28.48
CA LEU A 21 -5.51 -22.44 -28.13
C LEU A 21 -5.35 -22.55 -26.61
N ASP A 22 -5.02 -23.73 -26.10
CA ASP A 22 -4.74 -23.96 -24.69
C ASP A 22 -3.32 -23.48 -24.35
N LEU A 23 -3.22 -22.31 -23.70
CA LEU A 23 -1.96 -21.75 -23.23
C LEU A 23 -1.63 -22.23 -21.82
N GLY A 24 -2.54 -22.94 -21.15
CA GLY A 24 -2.38 -23.48 -19.81
C GLY A 24 -2.23 -22.42 -18.73
N ILE A 25 -2.90 -21.27 -18.89
CA ILE A 25 -2.92 -20.18 -17.93
C ILE A 25 -3.67 -20.62 -16.66
N LYS A 26 -2.95 -20.64 -15.53
CA LYS A 26 -3.54 -21.02 -14.23
C LYS A 26 -3.06 -20.10 -13.12
N GLU A 27 -3.89 -19.99 -12.07
CA GLU A 27 -3.48 -19.28 -10.87
C GLU A 27 -2.25 -19.96 -10.26
N ASP A 28 -1.23 -19.17 -9.95
CA ASP A 28 -0.07 -19.61 -9.20
C ASP A 28 -0.39 -19.62 -7.70
N MET A 29 -0.85 -20.78 -7.23
CA MET A 29 -1.17 -20.98 -5.82
C MET A 29 0.05 -20.87 -4.89
N SER A 30 1.27 -20.91 -5.42
CA SER A 30 2.49 -20.76 -4.61
C SER A 30 2.62 -19.35 -4.02
N VAL A 31 2.03 -18.33 -4.64
CA VAL A 31 2.07 -16.96 -4.11
C VAL A 31 1.11 -16.74 -2.94
N ARG A 32 0.23 -17.71 -2.63
CA ARG A 32 -0.66 -17.65 -1.45
C ARG A 32 0.07 -18.05 -0.17
N LEU A 33 -0.18 -17.34 0.93
CA LEU A 33 0.40 -17.65 2.26
C LEU A 33 -0.64 -18.26 3.20
N GLY A 34 -0.17 -19.13 4.11
CA GLY A 34 -0.99 -19.66 5.21
C GLY A 34 -2.21 -20.47 4.75
N LYS A 35 -3.34 -20.26 5.45
CA LYS A 35 -4.61 -21.00 5.23
C LYS A 35 -5.27 -20.71 3.88
N THR A 36 -4.82 -19.67 3.18
CA THR A 36 -5.38 -19.27 1.87
C THR A 36 -4.97 -20.20 0.73
N LYS A 37 -4.00 -21.10 0.95
CA LYS A 37 -3.55 -22.12 -0.01
C LYS A 37 -4.59 -23.21 -0.29
N GLU A 38 -5.45 -23.53 0.66
CA GLU A 38 -6.42 -24.64 0.55
C GLU A 38 -7.68 -24.27 -0.26
N GLY A 39 -7.68 -23.14 -0.98
CA GLY A 39 -8.81 -22.70 -1.80
C GLY A 39 -10.07 -22.30 -1.01
N GLY A 40 -10.00 -22.28 0.33
CA GLY A 40 -11.11 -21.89 1.18
C GLY A 40 -11.49 -20.42 1.01
N LYS A 41 -12.79 -20.10 1.15
CA LYS A 41 -13.31 -18.74 1.37
C LYS A 41 -12.82 -18.22 2.72
N GLY A 42 -11.51 -18.00 2.85
CA GLY A 42 -10.91 -17.41 4.04
C GLY A 42 -11.51 -16.04 4.28
N ASN A 43 -11.66 -15.66 5.55
CA ASN A 43 -12.14 -14.32 5.91
C ASN A 43 -11.25 -13.27 5.23
N ASP A 44 -11.88 -12.23 4.68
CA ASP A 44 -11.22 -11.14 3.94
C ASP A 44 -10.14 -10.36 4.72
N ASN A 45 -9.95 -10.70 6.00
CA ASN A 45 -9.04 -10.07 6.93
C ASN A 45 -7.66 -10.74 7.01
N ASP A 46 -7.45 -11.91 6.39
CA ASP A 46 -6.21 -12.67 6.61
C ASP A 46 -4.98 -12.08 5.91
N GLY A 47 -5.12 -11.03 5.08
CA GLY A 47 -3.98 -10.20 4.62
C GLY A 47 -2.94 -10.91 3.74
N ASP A 48 -3.24 -12.13 3.30
CA ASP A 48 -2.28 -13.10 2.76
C ASP A 48 -2.55 -13.53 1.32
N ARG A 49 -3.49 -12.85 0.66
CA ARG A 49 -3.91 -13.19 -0.69
C ARG A 49 -3.01 -12.49 -1.70
N GLN A 50 -2.33 -13.28 -2.51
CA GLN A 50 -1.75 -12.85 -3.78
C GLN A 50 -2.38 -13.65 -4.88
N TYR A 51 -2.54 -12.98 -6.00
CA TYR A 51 -3.10 -13.55 -7.21
C TYR A 51 -2.18 -13.20 -8.37
N VAL A 52 -1.70 -14.25 -9.03
CA VAL A 52 -0.91 -14.19 -10.26
C VAL A 52 -1.35 -15.38 -11.10
N TRP A 53 -1.60 -15.17 -12.39
CA TRP A 53 -1.77 -16.26 -13.35
C TRP A 53 -0.54 -16.32 -14.22
N SER A 54 -0.05 -17.52 -14.50
CA SER A 54 1.12 -17.69 -15.35
C SER A 54 1.11 -18.99 -16.12
N SER A 55 1.89 -19.01 -17.19
CA SER A 55 2.23 -20.21 -17.95
C SER A 55 3.54 -19.97 -18.70
N ILE A 56 4.20 -21.06 -19.07
CA ILE A 56 5.34 -21.06 -19.96
C ILE A 56 4.98 -21.93 -21.14
N VAL A 57 4.98 -21.33 -22.33
CA VAL A 57 4.56 -21.95 -23.58
C VAL A 57 5.78 -22.11 -24.48
N LYS A 58 6.02 -23.32 -25.00
CA LYS A 58 7.08 -23.59 -25.99
C LYS A 58 6.45 -23.69 -27.38
N LEU A 59 6.83 -22.76 -28.25
CA LEU A 59 6.31 -22.65 -29.61
C LEU A 59 7.03 -23.63 -30.55
N ASN A 60 6.29 -24.18 -31.50
CA ASN A 60 6.86 -24.89 -32.64
C ASN A 60 7.56 -23.89 -33.55
N LYS A 61 8.83 -24.14 -33.86
CA LYS A 61 9.56 -23.35 -34.85
C LYS A 61 9.60 -24.12 -36.18
N ASP A 62 9.03 -23.52 -37.22
CA ASP A 62 9.26 -23.99 -38.58
C ASP A 62 10.74 -23.81 -38.94
N LYS A 63 11.35 -24.84 -39.53
CA LYS A 63 12.76 -24.85 -39.92
C LYS A 63 13.09 -23.74 -40.92
N GLU A 64 12.13 -23.40 -41.77
CA GLU A 64 12.30 -22.39 -42.82
C GLU A 64 11.91 -20.97 -42.35
N ALA A 65 11.27 -20.84 -41.18
CA ALA A 65 10.84 -19.56 -40.65
C ALA A 65 12.02 -18.75 -40.07
N LYS A 66 12.08 -17.46 -40.47
CA LYS A 66 13.11 -16.51 -40.01
C LYS A 66 13.02 -16.23 -38.51
N GLU A 67 11.80 -16.21 -37.97
CA GLU A 67 11.52 -16.05 -36.55
C GLU A 67 10.49 -17.08 -36.09
N VAL A 68 10.47 -17.40 -34.80
CA VAL A 68 9.53 -18.40 -34.25
C VAL A 68 8.09 -17.88 -34.27
N ILE A 69 7.90 -16.58 -34.05
CA ILE A 69 6.60 -15.90 -33.98
C ILE A 69 6.82 -14.44 -34.38
N THR A 70 5.86 -13.82 -35.06
CA THR A 70 5.91 -12.40 -35.42
C THR A 70 5.42 -11.51 -34.26
N ASP A 71 5.63 -10.20 -34.35
CA ASP A 71 5.11 -9.25 -33.35
C ASP A 71 3.56 -9.24 -33.33
N SER A 72 2.89 -9.31 -34.49
CA SER A 72 1.43 -9.41 -34.60
C SER A 72 0.85 -10.68 -33.98
N GLN A 73 1.53 -11.81 -34.15
CA GLN A 73 1.16 -13.09 -33.54
C GLN A 73 1.42 -13.08 -32.02
N MET A 74 2.47 -12.41 -31.54
CA MET A 74 2.70 -12.22 -30.09
C MET A 74 1.58 -11.41 -29.44
N ILE A 75 1.02 -10.41 -30.14
CA ILE A 75 -0.14 -9.64 -29.67
C ILE A 75 -1.37 -10.53 -29.55
N ALA A 76 -1.66 -11.32 -30.58
CA ALA A 76 -2.77 -12.28 -30.54
C ALA A 76 -2.59 -13.29 -29.38
N LEU A 77 -1.37 -13.83 -29.22
CA LEU A 77 -1.06 -14.80 -28.16
C LEU A 77 -1.26 -14.20 -26.75
N VAL A 78 -0.84 -12.96 -26.49
CA VAL A 78 -1.07 -12.34 -25.17
C VAL A 78 -2.54 -11.97 -24.93
N HIS A 79 -3.29 -11.67 -25.99
CA HIS A 79 -4.73 -11.45 -25.92
C HIS A 79 -5.45 -12.75 -25.53
N HIS A 80 -5.17 -13.87 -26.21
CA HIS A 80 -5.70 -15.19 -25.83
C HIS A 80 -5.32 -15.57 -24.39
N ALA A 81 -4.08 -15.31 -23.97
CA ALA A 81 -3.66 -15.56 -22.60
C ALA A 81 -4.47 -14.73 -21.58
N SER A 82 -4.81 -13.49 -21.93
CA SER A 82 -5.67 -12.64 -21.12
C SER A 82 -7.10 -13.19 -21.07
N ASP A 83 -7.65 -13.66 -22.18
CA ASP A 83 -9.00 -14.24 -22.22
C ASP A 83 -9.08 -15.55 -21.42
N GLU A 84 -8.08 -16.43 -21.55
CA GLU A 84 -7.98 -17.66 -20.76
C GLU A 84 -7.91 -17.34 -19.25
N MET A 85 -7.09 -16.36 -18.85
CA MET A 85 -7.06 -15.87 -17.46
C MET A 85 -8.43 -15.39 -16.98
N ASN A 86 -9.17 -14.62 -17.79
CA ASN A 86 -10.48 -14.09 -17.41
C ASN A 86 -11.58 -15.19 -17.42
N ALA A 87 -11.39 -16.24 -18.21
CA ALA A 87 -12.28 -17.38 -18.28
C ALA A 87 -12.10 -18.37 -17.10
N ASP A 88 -10.91 -18.39 -16.51
CA ASP A 88 -10.53 -19.25 -15.38
C ASP A 88 -11.50 -19.13 -14.18
N ALA A 89 -11.77 -20.28 -13.56
CA ALA A 89 -12.74 -20.35 -12.47
C ALA A 89 -12.22 -19.67 -11.20
N ASP A 90 -10.92 -19.80 -10.90
CA ASP A 90 -10.31 -19.18 -9.73
C ASP A 90 -10.23 -17.66 -9.91
N PHE A 91 -9.99 -17.18 -11.13
CA PHE A 91 -10.10 -15.75 -11.44
C PHE A 91 -11.49 -15.21 -11.16
N LYS A 92 -12.54 -15.90 -11.63
CA LYS A 92 -13.95 -15.52 -11.37
C LYS A 92 -14.33 -15.59 -9.89
N ALA A 93 -13.71 -16.50 -9.14
CA ALA A 93 -13.91 -16.63 -7.70
C ALA A 93 -13.13 -15.58 -6.89
N ALA A 94 -12.05 -15.02 -7.45
CA ALA A 94 -11.26 -14.00 -6.79
C ALA A 94 -12.07 -12.70 -6.61
N PRO A 95 -11.88 -11.96 -5.50
CA PRO A 95 -12.52 -10.67 -5.31
C PRO A 95 -12.18 -9.72 -6.47
N ALA A 96 -13.16 -8.97 -6.98
CA ALA A 96 -12.96 -8.09 -8.14
C ALA A 96 -11.81 -7.07 -7.96
N ALA A 97 -11.53 -6.63 -6.72
CA ALA A 97 -10.40 -5.73 -6.43
C ALA A 97 -9.01 -6.40 -6.51
N LEU A 98 -8.98 -7.73 -6.48
CA LEU A 98 -7.79 -8.57 -6.51
C LEU A 98 -7.63 -9.33 -7.85
N GLN A 99 -8.56 -9.13 -8.79
CA GLN A 99 -8.41 -9.62 -10.15
C GLN A 99 -7.35 -8.79 -10.90
N PRO A 100 -6.30 -9.40 -11.45
CA PRO A 100 -5.34 -8.70 -12.30
C PRO A 100 -5.98 -8.32 -13.62
N SER A 101 -5.60 -7.14 -14.12
CA SER A 101 -6.14 -6.59 -15.37
C SER A 101 -5.13 -6.62 -16.51
N VAL A 102 -3.90 -7.08 -16.26
CA VAL A 102 -2.83 -7.09 -17.25
C VAL A 102 -2.28 -8.50 -17.36
N MET A 103 -2.14 -8.98 -18.60
CA MET A 103 -1.37 -10.17 -18.95
C MET A 103 -0.16 -9.74 -19.77
N THR A 104 1.00 -10.34 -19.55
CA THR A 104 2.23 -10.02 -20.29
C THR A 104 2.83 -11.27 -20.87
N ALA A 105 3.28 -11.17 -22.13
CA ALA A 105 4.07 -12.18 -22.81
C ALA A 105 5.52 -11.70 -22.96
N LEU A 106 6.46 -12.52 -22.50
CA LEU A 106 7.90 -12.33 -22.68
C LEU A 106 8.45 -13.50 -23.51
N LEU A 107 8.82 -13.25 -24.77
CA LEU A 107 9.46 -14.24 -25.64
C LEU A 107 10.97 -14.26 -25.40
N VAL A 108 11.52 -15.46 -25.13
CA VAL A 108 12.95 -15.72 -25.06
C VAL A 108 13.26 -17.01 -25.84
N GLY A 109 13.98 -16.90 -26.95
CA GLY A 109 14.20 -18.05 -27.84
C GLY A 109 12.91 -18.54 -28.48
N ASP A 110 12.52 -19.78 -28.21
CA ASP A 110 11.28 -20.42 -28.66
C ASP A 110 10.22 -20.57 -27.54
N GLU A 111 10.46 -19.94 -26.39
CA GLU A 111 9.56 -19.99 -25.24
C GLU A 111 8.96 -18.62 -24.93
N VAL A 112 7.65 -18.62 -24.65
CA VAL A 112 6.91 -17.45 -24.18
C VAL A 112 6.55 -17.64 -22.72
N TYR A 113 6.98 -16.70 -21.90
CA TYR A 113 6.69 -16.61 -20.48
C TYR A 113 5.48 -15.68 -20.31
N LEU A 114 4.34 -16.27 -19.98
CA LEU A 114 3.08 -15.58 -19.76
C LEU A 114 2.91 -15.35 -18.26
N ALA A 115 2.70 -14.10 -17.86
CA ALA A 115 2.40 -13.77 -16.48
C ALA A 115 1.48 -12.56 -16.37
N SER A 116 0.48 -12.66 -15.50
CA SER A 116 -0.35 -11.53 -15.16
C SER A 116 0.41 -10.52 -14.30
N SER A 117 -0.10 -9.29 -14.20
CA SER A 117 0.25 -8.44 -13.07
C SER A 117 -0.09 -9.14 -11.75
N MET A 118 0.63 -8.84 -10.68
CA MET A 118 0.34 -9.36 -9.35
C MET A 118 -0.65 -8.46 -8.60
N LYS A 119 -1.61 -9.07 -7.90
CA LYS A 119 -2.57 -8.39 -7.03
C LYS A 119 -2.60 -9.00 -5.65
N GLY A 120 -2.58 -8.17 -4.61
CA GLY A 120 -2.64 -8.64 -3.23
C GLY A 120 -2.15 -7.64 -2.21
N ASP A 121 -1.97 -8.14 -0.98
CA ASP A 121 -1.68 -7.31 0.20
C ASP A 121 -0.18 -7.13 0.51
N TYR A 122 0.69 -7.87 -0.16
CA TYR A 122 2.15 -7.81 0.00
C TYR A 122 2.91 -7.82 -1.34
N SER A 123 4.23 -7.62 -1.30
CA SER A 123 5.11 -7.88 -2.45
C SER A 123 6.11 -8.94 -2.03
N PHE A 124 6.29 -9.97 -2.85
CA PHE A 124 7.43 -10.88 -2.71
C PHE A 124 8.70 -10.31 -3.36
N ILE A 125 8.64 -9.15 -4.00
CA ILE A 125 9.84 -8.46 -4.50
C ILE A 125 10.37 -7.47 -3.48
N TYR A 126 9.53 -6.54 -3.01
CA TYR A 126 9.92 -5.53 -2.02
C TYR A 126 9.62 -5.98 -0.60
N GLU A 127 10.40 -5.49 0.37
CA GLU A 127 10.14 -5.75 1.79
C GLU A 127 8.85 -5.06 2.29
N HIS A 128 8.52 -3.93 1.71
CA HIS A 128 7.43 -3.05 2.13
C HIS A 128 6.65 -2.56 0.90
N ASN A 129 5.34 -2.31 1.05
CA ASN A 129 4.52 -1.80 -0.04
C ASN A 129 4.76 -0.29 -0.21
N ALA A 130 4.73 0.20 -1.45
CA ALA A 130 4.86 1.62 -1.75
C ALA A 130 3.68 2.43 -1.20
N LYS A 131 2.49 1.82 -1.22
CA LYS A 131 1.25 2.43 -0.72
C LYS A 131 0.77 1.69 0.52
N PRO A 132 1.36 1.95 1.69
CA PRO A 132 0.93 1.31 2.92
C PRO A 132 -0.54 1.64 3.23
N LYS A 133 -1.29 0.67 3.75
CA LYS A 133 -2.58 0.94 4.41
C LYS A 133 -2.36 1.97 5.54
N LYS A 134 -3.35 2.82 5.82
CA LYS A 134 -3.29 3.90 6.82
C LYS A 134 -2.63 3.42 8.12
N GLY A 135 -1.56 4.10 8.54
CA GLY A 135 -0.80 3.77 9.76
C GLY A 135 0.34 2.75 9.58
N LYS A 136 0.60 2.25 8.36
CA LYS A 136 1.79 1.44 8.05
C LYS A 136 2.90 2.32 7.44
N LYS A 137 4.17 1.94 7.65
CA LYS A 137 5.33 2.63 7.07
C LYS A 137 5.36 2.45 5.55
N ALA A 138 5.68 3.53 4.82
CA ALA A 138 5.92 3.48 3.39
C ALA A 138 7.13 2.60 3.07
N GLY A 139 7.12 2.03 1.86
CA GLY A 139 8.25 1.24 1.38
C GLY A 139 9.49 2.10 1.18
N THR A 140 10.64 1.50 1.50
CA THR A 140 11.98 2.11 1.33
C THR A 140 12.61 1.74 -0.02
N GLY A 141 11.88 0.99 -0.86
CA GLY A 141 12.42 0.40 -2.08
C GLY A 141 13.46 -0.70 -1.83
N GLU A 142 13.52 -1.24 -0.60
CA GLU A 142 14.37 -2.38 -0.25
C GLU A 142 13.84 -3.66 -0.89
N ILE A 143 14.68 -4.27 -1.72
CA ILE A 143 14.35 -5.48 -2.48
C ILE A 143 14.83 -6.69 -1.69
N ARG A 144 13.99 -7.72 -1.60
CA ARG A 144 14.27 -8.92 -0.81
C ARG A 144 15.45 -9.70 -1.37
N ALA A 145 16.17 -10.39 -0.47
CA ALA A 145 17.42 -11.07 -0.78
C ALA A 145 17.28 -12.19 -1.83
N HIS A 146 16.15 -12.88 -1.88
CA HIS A 146 15.93 -13.98 -2.82
C HIS A 146 15.64 -13.51 -4.26
N VAL A 147 15.28 -12.25 -4.47
CA VAL A 147 14.93 -11.74 -5.81
C VAL A 147 16.17 -11.88 -6.72
N PRO A 148 16.02 -12.42 -7.94
CA PRO A 148 17.13 -12.55 -8.87
C PRO A 148 17.90 -11.23 -9.05
N GLU A 149 19.24 -11.31 -9.05
CA GLU A 149 20.11 -10.12 -9.04
C GLU A 149 19.90 -9.21 -10.25
N GLU A 150 19.53 -9.79 -11.39
CA GLU A 150 19.22 -9.02 -12.61
C GLU A 150 17.97 -8.16 -12.41
N ILE A 151 16.92 -8.70 -11.77
CA ILE A 151 15.71 -7.94 -11.41
C ILE A 151 16.04 -6.87 -10.36
N LYS A 152 16.83 -7.21 -9.33
CA LYS A 152 17.27 -6.21 -8.33
C LYS A 152 18.00 -5.05 -8.98
N THR A 153 18.95 -5.34 -9.87
CA THR A 153 19.74 -4.34 -10.58
C THR A 153 18.86 -3.48 -11.49
N ALA A 154 17.89 -4.08 -12.19
CA ALA A 154 16.98 -3.35 -13.06
C ALA A 154 16.03 -2.45 -12.28
N LEU A 155 15.41 -2.96 -11.20
CA LEU A 155 14.51 -2.19 -10.34
C LEU A 155 15.25 -1.10 -9.54
N GLY A 156 16.48 -1.36 -9.10
CA GLY A 156 17.30 -0.40 -8.36
C GLY A 156 17.72 0.80 -9.21
N LYS A 157 17.80 0.64 -10.54
CA LYS A 157 18.12 1.70 -11.50
C LYS A 157 16.90 2.40 -12.07
N ALA A 158 15.75 1.73 -12.06
CA ALA A 158 14.45 2.32 -12.39
C ALA A 158 13.88 3.19 -11.25
N LYS A 159 14.78 3.88 -10.51
CA LYS A 159 14.46 4.84 -9.44
C LYS A 159 14.68 6.24 -10.00
N GLU A 160 13.62 7.04 -10.09
CA GLU A 160 13.71 8.46 -10.48
C GLU A 160 14.32 9.30 -9.31
N PRO A 161 14.82 10.53 -9.57
CA PRO A 161 15.29 11.46 -8.55
C PRO A 161 14.12 11.94 -7.64
N PRO A 162 14.41 12.61 -6.51
CA PRO A 162 13.79 12.35 -5.21
C PRO A 162 12.26 12.45 -5.27
N ARG A 163 11.60 11.29 -5.23
CA ARG A 163 10.22 11.16 -4.80
C ARG A 163 10.25 10.72 -3.33
N GLU A 164 9.19 10.98 -2.57
CA GLU A 164 9.09 10.49 -1.17
C GLU A 164 9.15 8.94 -1.07
N ASN A 165 9.13 8.24 -2.20
CA ASN A 165 9.17 6.79 -2.28
C ASN A 165 9.99 6.31 -3.50
N ASP A 166 11.12 5.67 -3.23
CA ASP A 166 12.06 5.07 -4.20
C ASP A 166 11.53 3.78 -4.84
N GLN A 167 10.28 3.41 -4.58
CA GLN A 167 9.68 2.16 -5.03
C GLN A 167 8.94 2.33 -6.36
N HIS A 168 8.96 1.26 -7.15
CA HIS A 168 8.17 1.16 -8.35
C HIS A 168 6.67 1.34 -8.06
N LYS A 169 5.91 2.05 -8.93
CA LYS A 169 4.51 2.51 -8.67
C LYS A 169 3.59 1.45 -8.09
N ASN A 170 3.75 0.24 -8.62
CA ASN A 170 2.91 -0.91 -8.38
C ASN A 170 3.69 -1.99 -7.63
N ASP A 171 4.68 -1.65 -6.81
CA ASP A 171 5.43 -2.61 -5.99
C ASP A 171 6.12 -3.72 -6.79
N ALA A 172 6.55 -3.37 -8.00
CA ALA A 172 7.11 -4.27 -9.02
C ALA A 172 6.15 -5.42 -9.42
N SER A 173 4.85 -5.22 -9.23
CA SER A 173 3.79 -6.17 -9.60
C SER A 173 3.37 -6.11 -11.09
N CYS A 174 4.12 -5.41 -11.96
CA CYS A 174 3.80 -5.42 -13.40
C CYS A 174 4.01 -6.82 -13.98
N GLY A 175 3.27 -7.15 -15.05
CA GLY A 175 3.41 -8.43 -15.74
C GLY A 175 4.80 -8.63 -16.37
N GLU A 176 5.49 -7.57 -16.82
CA GLU A 176 6.85 -7.68 -17.36
C GLU A 176 7.85 -8.17 -16.30
N VAL A 177 7.69 -7.69 -15.07
CA VAL A 177 8.52 -8.12 -13.94
C VAL A 177 8.18 -9.55 -13.56
N MET A 178 6.89 -9.91 -13.51
CA MET A 178 6.46 -11.28 -13.20
C MET A 178 6.96 -12.27 -14.25
N ALA A 179 6.80 -11.99 -15.54
CA ALA A 179 7.27 -12.86 -16.63
C ALA A 179 8.80 -13.02 -16.62
N SER A 180 9.53 -11.92 -16.35
CA SER A 180 10.99 -11.97 -16.17
C SER A 180 11.40 -12.83 -14.96
N TYR A 181 10.63 -12.72 -13.87
CA TYR A 181 10.86 -13.51 -12.66
C TYR A 181 10.62 -14.99 -12.93
N THR A 182 9.54 -15.35 -13.64
CA THR A 182 9.26 -16.71 -14.12
C THR A 182 10.43 -17.28 -14.93
N TYR A 183 10.99 -16.50 -15.87
CA TYR A 183 12.15 -16.91 -16.66
C TYR A 183 13.36 -17.21 -15.79
N LEU A 184 13.72 -16.29 -14.89
CA LEU A 184 14.94 -16.41 -14.08
C LEU A 184 14.84 -17.51 -13.01
N LEU A 185 13.62 -17.85 -12.57
CA LEU A 185 13.39 -19.01 -11.72
C LEU A 185 13.57 -20.32 -12.49
N LYS A 186 12.97 -20.45 -13.67
CA LYS A 186 13.14 -21.67 -14.48
C LYS A 186 14.59 -21.85 -14.93
N ASN A 187 15.27 -20.75 -15.27
CA ASN A 187 16.61 -20.77 -15.86
C ASN A 187 17.65 -20.20 -14.87
N HIS A 188 17.84 -20.89 -13.75
CA HIS A 188 18.78 -20.46 -12.71
C HIS A 188 20.18 -20.14 -13.26
N GLY A 189 20.67 -18.94 -12.98
CA GLY A 189 21.99 -18.46 -13.43
C GLY A 189 22.02 -17.92 -14.86
N ALA A 190 20.92 -18.01 -15.61
CA ALA A 190 20.80 -17.35 -16.91
C ALA A 190 20.68 -15.83 -16.76
N LYS A 191 20.94 -15.12 -17.86
CA LYS A 191 20.71 -13.69 -18.00
C LYS A 191 19.69 -13.45 -19.10
N LEU A 192 18.81 -12.47 -18.88
CA LEU A 192 17.86 -12.00 -19.87
C LEU A 192 18.50 -11.01 -20.85
N GLN A 193 19.44 -10.19 -20.38
CA GLN A 193 20.22 -9.30 -21.24
C GLN A 193 20.95 -10.08 -22.34
N GLY A 194 20.79 -9.63 -23.58
CA GLY A 194 21.43 -10.22 -24.75
C GLY A 194 20.68 -11.42 -25.37
N GLN A 195 19.53 -11.81 -24.82
CA GLN A 195 18.71 -12.91 -25.36
C GLN A 195 17.76 -12.47 -26.48
N ASN A 196 17.85 -11.22 -26.95
CA ASN A 196 16.91 -10.61 -27.91
C ASN A 196 15.44 -10.78 -27.49
N ALA A 197 15.17 -10.71 -26.18
CA ALA A 197 13.85 -10.93 -25.64
C ALA A 197 12.86 -9.86 -26.13
N ARG A 198 11.64 -10.28 -26.44
CA ARG A 198 10.54 -9.39 -26.84
C ARG A 198 9.43 -9.43 -25.81
N THR A 199 8.80 -8.30 -25.54
CA THR A 199 7.72 -8.23 -24.56
C THR A 199 6.54 -7.42 -25.06
N ILE A 200 5.34 -7.84 -24.68
CA ILE A 200 4.09 -7.10 -24.88
C ILE A 200 3.13 -7.40 -23.75
N ALA A 201 2.35 -6.40 -23.34
CA ALA A 201 1.28 -6.58 -22.38
C ALA A 201 -0.08 -6.37 -23.06
N TRP A 202 -1.10 -7.00 -22.50
CA TRP A 202 -2.50 -6.82 -22.84
C TRP A 202 -3.25 -6.38 -21.59
N ILE A 203 -4.01 -5.30 -21.68
CA ILE A 203 -4.88 -4.85 -20.59
C ILE A 203 -6.32 -5.27 -20.90
N HIS A 204 -6.95 -5.93 -19.94
CA HIS A 204 -8.36 -6.27 -19.92
C HIS A 204 -8.97 -5.74 -18.61
N ASP A 205 -9.74 -4.66 -18.71
CA ASP A 205 -10.58 -4.11 -17.65
C ASP A 205 -11.94 -3.65 -18.20
N LYS A 206 -12.76 -3.01 -17.36
CA LYS A 206 -14.10 -2.54 -17.76
C LYS A 206 -14.11 -1.52 -18.90
N SER A 207 -12.98 -0.86 -19.15
CA SER A 207 -12.82 0.26 -20.09
C SER A 207 -11.89 -0.04 -21.26
N LYS A 208 -11.02 -1.05 -21.13
CA LYS A 208 -9.97 -1.36 -22.10
C LYS A 208 -9.86 -2.86 -22.31
N ASN A 209 -9.74 -3.25 -23.57
CA ASN A 209 -9.34 -4.60 -23.98
C ASN A 209 -8.40 -4.44 -25.18
N GLN A 210 -7.11 -4.23 -24.93
CA GLN A 210 -6.14 -3.85 -25.97
C GLN A 210 -4.68 -4.11 -25.54
N ALA A 211 -3.77 -4.10 -26.51
CA ALA A 211 -2.33 -4.03 -26.27
C ALA A 211 -1.97 -2.81 -25.41
N TYR A 212 -1.01 -2.98 -24.51
CA TYR A 212 -0.69 -2.00 -23.48
C TYR A 212 0.82 -1.82 -23.32
N ASP A 213 1.26 -0.57 -23.20
CA ASP A 213 2.66 -0.26 -22.95
C ASP A 213 3.04 -0.55 -21.49
N PRO A 214 4.31 -0.91 -21.23
CA PRO A 214 4.82 -0.98 -19.87
C PRO A 214 4.57 0.33 -19.13
N CYS A 215 4.17 0.25 -17.86
CA CYS A 215 3.92 1.47 -17.10
C CYS A 215 5.22 2.30 -16.95
N GLY A 216 5.12 3.62 -16.93
CA GLY A 216 6.30 4.48 -16.80
C GLY A 216 6.03 5.91 -17.22
N THR A 217 7.11 6.67 -17.35
CA THR A 217 7.09 8.09 -17.75
C THR A 217 7.35 8.31 -19.24
N GLY A 218 7.61 7.24 -20.01
CA GLY A 218 7.86 7.30 -21.45
C GLY A 218 9.27 7.79 -21.81
N ASP A 219 9.93 8.52 -20.92
CA ASP A 219 11.35 8.86 -20.96
C ASP A 219 12.27 7.72 -20.49
N LYS A 220 11.68 6.60 -20.03
CA LYS A 220 12.39 5.38 -19.59
C LYS A 220 13.33 5.60 -18.42
N VAL A 221 13.09 6.64 -17.61
CA VAL A 221 13.86 6.90 -16.38
C VAL A 221 13.26 6.15 -15.20
N TRP A 222 11.95 5.93 -15.22
CA TRP A 222 11.24 5.21 -14.18
C TRP A 222 10.05 4.45 -14.73
N GLY A 223 9.86 3.24 -14.25
CA GLY A 223 8.75 2.42 -14.68
C GLY A 223 9.17 1.01 -15.08
N CYS A 224 8.19 0.26 -15.57
CA CYS A 224 8.36 -0.99 -16.28
C CYS A 224 9.00 -0.71 -17.66
N ASP A 225 8.85 0.49 -18.25
CA ASP A 225 9.61 0.95 -19.43
C ASP A 225 11.13 1.05 -19.18
N ALA A 226 11.54 1.62 -18.05
CA ALA A 226 12.92 1.70 -17.60
C ALA A 226 13.47 0.30 -17.28
N PHE A 227 12.67 -0.54 -16.60
CA PHE A 227 12.99 -1.94 -16.36
C PHE A 227 13.23 -2.69 -17.67
N CYS A 228 12.29 -2.67 -18.62
CA CYS A 228 12.43 -3.33 -19.92
C CYS A 228 13.67 -2.86 -20.68
N THR A 229 13.92 -1.55 -20.68
CA THR A 229 15.14 -0.97 -21.28
C THR A 229 16.40 -1.53 -20.62
N LYS A 230 16.40 -1.62 -19.28
CA LYS A 230 17.56 -2.14 -18.54
C LYS A 230 17.75 -3.64 -18.73
N MET A 231 16.69 -4.39 -18.89
CA MET A 231 16.73 -5.82 -19.20
C MET A 231 17.09 -6.09 -20.67
N GLY A 232 17.11 -5.07 -21.53
CA GLY A 232 17.43 -5.20 -22.95
C GLY A 232 16.29 -5.79 -23.76
N PHE A 233 15.04 -5.59 -23.33
CA PHE A 233 13.87 -6.08 -24.03
C PHE A 233 13.51 -5.18 -25.21
N LYS A 234 13.11 -5.79 -26.33
CA LYS A 234 12.34 -5.11 -27.37
C LYS A 234 10.87 -5.11 -26.94
N VAL A 235 10.37 -3.96 -26.50
CA VAL A 235 8.93 -3.75 -26.29
C VAL A 235 8.26 -3.66 -27.66
N ILE A 236 7.27 -4.51 -27.91
CA ILE A 236 6.49 -4.51 -29.16
C ILE A 236 5.61 -3.25 -29.18
N ASP A 237 5.54 -2.57 -30.33
CA ASP A 237 4.71 -1.36 -30.50
C ASP A 237 3.23 -1.74 -30.40
N THR A 238 2.50 -1.07 -29.50
CA THR A 238 1.06 -1.30 -29.26
C THR A 238 0.18 -0.94 -30.46
N LYS A 239 0.71 -0.24 -31.46
CA LYS A 239 0.05 0.03 -32.76
C LYS A 239 0.20 -1.10 -33.76
N THR A 240 1.05 -2.09 -33.48
CA THR A 240 1.18 -3.28 -34.32
C THR A 240 -0.18 -3.98 -34.39
N PRO A 241 -0.73 -4.25 -35.58
CA PRO A 241 -2.01 -4.91 -35.69
C PRO A 241 -1.90 -6.35 -35.16
N GLU A 242 -2.92 -6.78 -34.42
CA GLU A 242 -3.10 -8.15 -34.00
C GLU A 242 -3.33 -9.08 -35.21
N ASP A 243 -2.72 -10.27 -35.19
CA ASP A 243 -3.02 -11.32 -36.17
C ASP A 243 -4.36 -11.98 -35.85
N LYS A 244 -5.44 -11.41 -36.42
CA LYS A 244 -6.82 -11.87 -36.22
C LYS A 244 -7.14 -13.22 -36.85
N GLN A 245 -6.26 -13.71 -37.71
CA GLN A 245 -6.38 -15.05 -38.29
C GLN A 245 -5.83 -16.11 -37.33
N GLU A 246 -5.29 -15.70 -36.18
CA GLU A 246 -4.80 -16.59 -35.12
C GLU A 246 -3.78 -17.61 -35.66
N ASN A 247 -2.92 -17.18 -36.61
CA ASN A 247 -1.87 -18.02 -37.16
C ASN A 247 -0.71 -18.19 -36.17
N ILE A 248 -1.01 -18.36 -34.89
CA ILE A 248 -0.03 -18.55 -33.83
C ILE A 248 0.69 -19.89 -34.10
N PRO A 249 2.04 -19.92 -34.07
CA PRO A 249 2.79 -21.15 -34.19
C PRO A 249 2.28 -22.18 -33.17
N GLY A 250 2.09 -23.43 -33.61
CA GLY A 250 1.53 -24.47 -32.74
C GLY A 250 2.32 -24.63 -31.43
N ILE A 251 1.63 -25.00 -30.36
CA ILE A 251 2.23 -25.16 -29.04
C ILE A 251 2.73 -26.59 -28.89
N SER A 252 4.03 -26.77 -28.65
CA SER A 252 4.61 -28.10 -28.39
C SER A 252 4.38 -28.57 -26.95
N LYS A 253 4.38 -27.62 -26.02
CA LYS A 253 4.28 -27.87 -24.58
C LYS A 253 3.91 -26.57 -23.89
N HIS A 254 3.11 -26.68 -22.83
CA HIS A 254 2.98 -25.63 -21.83
C HIS A 254 3.29 -26.21 -20.43
N SER A 255 3.61 -25.33 -19.49
CA SER A 255 3.89 -25.70 -18.10
C SER A 255 3.75 -24.51 -17.18
N GLN A 256 3.45 -24.73 -15.91
CA GLN A 256 3.44 -23.69 -14.89
C GLN A 256 4.77 -23.66 -14.13
N GLN A 257 5.18 -22.47 -13.69
CA GLN A 257 6.33 -22.29 -12.81
C GLN A 257 5.85 -21.62 -11.53
N GLU A 258 6.11 -22.26 -10.39
CA GLU A 258 5.84 -21.66 -9.08
C GLU A 258 6.77 -20.45 -8.88
N LEU A 259 6.18 -19.27 -8.68
CA LEU A 259 6.91 -18.04 -8.39
C LEU A 259 7.46 -18.01 -6.96
N MET A 260 6.88 -18.79 -6.05
CA MET A 260 7.35 -18.87 -4.67
C MET A 260 7.68 -20.30 -4.27
N THR A 261 8.98 -20.61 -4.22
CA THR A 261 9.46 -21.89 -3.69
C THR A 261 9.06 -22.07 -2.22
N PRO A 262 8.95 -23.32 -1.71
CA PRO A 262 8.64 -23.56 -0.29
C PRO A 262 9.58 -22.85 0.69
N ALA A 263 10.88 -22.77 0.34
CA ALA A 263 11.87 -22.04 1.14
C ALA A 263 11.56 -20.53 1.18
N LEU A 264 11.21 -19.95 0.02
CA LEU A 264 10.84 -18.55 -0.08
C LEU A 264 9.53 -18.25 0.67
N GLN A 265 8.52 -19.10 0.55
CA GLN A 265 7.28 -18.95 1.30
C GLN A 265 7.53 -18.90 2.81
N LYS A 266 8.40 -19.78 3.31
CA LYS A 266 8.81 -19.81 4.72
C LYS A 266 9.51 -18.51 5.13
N GLU A 267 10.46 -18.03 4.34
CA GLU A 267 11.16 -16.76 4.58
C GLU A 267 10.17 -15.58 4.65
N VAL A 268 9.26 -15.47 3.67
CA VAL A 268 8.27 -14.38 3.63
C VAL A 268 7.32 -14.44 4.83
N ALA A 269 6.88 -15.64 5.22
CA ALA A 269 6.04 -15.84 6.41
C ALA A 269 6.77 -15.44 7.70
N GLU A 270 8.02 -15.85 7.88
CA GLU A 270 8.83 -15.52 9.07
C GLU A 270 9.12 -14.02 9.19
N ILE A 271 9.46 -13.34 8.08
CA ILE A 271 9.66 -11.89 8.04
C ILE A 271 8.37 -11.17 8.45
N ARG A 272 7.22 -11.61 7.93
CA ARG A 272 5.91 -11.04 8.25
C ARG A 272 5.59 -11.22 9.73
N ASP A 273 5.69 -12.44 10.25
CA ASP A 273 5.38 -12.75 11.64
C ASP A 273 6.26 -11.95 12.60
N THR A 274 7.56 -11.83 12.28
CA THR A 274 8.51 -11.00 13.02
C THR A 274 8.09 -9.53 13.02
N ARG A 275 7.63 -9.02 11.87
CA ARG A 275 7.16 -7.64 11.72
C ARG A 275 5.89 -7.37 12.53
N GLU A 276 4.92 -8.27 12.50
CA GLU A 276 3.69 -8.11 13.28
C GLU A 276 3.98 -8.13 14.79
N ARG A 277 4.87 -9.03 15.25
CA ARG A 277 5.35 -9.01 16.65
C ARG A 277 6.04 -7.69 17.01
N LYS A 278 6.90 -7.15 16.15
CA LYS A 278 7.56 -5.84 16.36
C LYS A 278 6.55 -4.70 16.44
N LYS A 279 5.54 -4.68 15.56
CA LYS A 279 4.47 -3.66 15.58
C LYS A 279 3.63 -3.75 16.84
N GLU A 280 3.26 -4.96 17.28
CA GLU A 280 2.48 -5.16 18.49
C GLU A 280 3.28 -4.72 19.73
N ALA A 281 4.57 -5.04 19.78
CA ALA A 281 5.47 -4.57 20.85
C ALA A 281 5.61 -3.04 20.86
N GLU A 282 5.76 -2.40 19.70
CA GLU A 282 5.83 -0.93 19.59
C GLU A 282 4.51 -0.27 20.04
N LYS A 283 3.36 -0.84 19.64
CA LYS A 283 2.04 -0.37 20.06
C LYS A 283 1.87 -0.47 21.58
N LYS A 284 2.22 -1.62 22.18
CA LYS A 284 2.19 -1.81 23.64
C LYS A 284 3.12 -0.83 24.37
N LYS A 285 4.31 -0.54 23.81
CA LYS A 285 5.25 0.45 24.37
C LYS A 285 4.67 1.87 24.33
N LYS A 286 4.06 2.27 23.22
CA LYS A 286 3.40 3.58 23.06
C LYS A 286 2.20 3.73 24.00
N GLU A 287 1.35 2.72 24.11
CA GLU A 287 0.20 2.71 25.03
C GLU A 287 0.66 2.79 26.50
N ALA A 288 1.72 2.05 26.87
CA ALA A 288 2.30 2.12 28.22
C ALA A 288 2.92 3.50 28.53
N GLU A 289 3.59 4.12 27.56
CA GLU A 289 4.16 5.47 27.72
C GLU A 289 3.06 6.53 27.84
N GLU A 290 2.00 6.44 27.03
CA GLU A 290 0.86 7.35 27.10
C GLU A 290 0.12 7.22 28.44
N LYS A 291 -0.08 5.98 28.93
CA LYS A 291 -0.67 5.73 30.25
C LYS A 291 0.17 6.34 31.37
N LYS A 292 1.50 6.16 31.34
CA LYS A 292 2.41 6.79 32.31
C LYS A 292 2.38 8.31 32.27
N LYS A 293 2.28 8.93 31.08
CA LYS A 293 2.14 10.39 30.94
C LYS A 293 0.82 10.89 31.53
N LYS A 294 -0.30 10.22 31.26
CA LYS A 294 -1.62 10.56 31.82
C LYS A 294 -1.63 10.44 33.36
N GLU A 295 -1.09 9.35 33.91
CA GLU A 295 -0.99 9.16 35.36
C GLU A 295 -0.11 10.22 36.04
N ALA A 296 1.01 10.62 35.41
CA ALA A 296 1.87 11.67 35.93
C ALA A 296 1.21 13.06 35.88
N GLU A 297 0.45 13.36 34.82
CA GLU A 297 -0.31 14.62 34.71
C GLU A 297 -1.45 14.69 35.74
N GLU A 298 -2.16 13.59 35.96
CA GLU A 298 -3.23 13.51 36.97
C GLU A 298 -2.67 13.67 38.40
N LYS A 299 -1.54 13.04 38.72
CA LYS A 299 -0.86 13.24 40.02
C LYS A 299 -0.45 14.69 40.23
N LYS A 300 0.13 15.35 39.21
CA LYS A 300 0.47 16.78 39.29
C LYS A 300 -0.75 17.68 39.49
N LYS A 301 -1.88 17.38 38.83
CA LYS A 301 -3.13 18.12 39.03
C LYS A 301 -3.67 17.95 40.45
N LYS A 302 -3.68 16.73 40.99
CA LYS A 302 -4.12 16.45 42.37
C LYS A 302 -3.24 17.14 43.41
N GLU A 303 -1.91 17.09 43.26
CA GLU A 303 -0.99 17.77 44.17
C GLU A 303 -1.14 19.31 44.11
N ALA A 304 -1.36 19.88 42.92
CA ALA A 304 -1.60 21.32 42.78
C ALA A 304 -2.93 21.76 43.41
N GLU A 305 -3.99 20.95 43.28
CA GLU A 305 -5.29 21.22 43.91
C GLU A 305 -5.21 21.12 45.44
N GLU A 306 -4.51 20.11 45.96
CA GLU A 306 -4.31 19.93 47.40
C GLU A 306 -3.50 21.09 48.00
N LYS A 307 -2.43 21.53 47.32
CA LYS A 307 -1.67 22.73 47.75
C LYS A 307 -2.55 23.98 47.77
N LYS A 308 -3.38 24.20 46.75
CA LYS A 308 -4.32 25.34 46.73
C LYS A 308 -5.35 25.28 47.87
N LYS A 309 -5.85 24.09 48.21
CA LYS A 309 -6.78 23.91 49.35
C LYS A 309 -6.09 24.23 50.68
N LYS A 310 -4.86 23.73 50.90
CA LYS A 310 -4.08 24.01 52.12
C LYS A 310 -3.75 25.49 52.28
N GLU A 311 -3.32 26.17 51.22
CA GLU A 311 -3.04 27.62 51.26
C GLU A 311 -4.31 28.45 51.53
N ALA A 312 -5.46 28.06 50.97
CA ALA A 312 -6.73 28.75 51.22
C ALA A 312 -7.22 28.56 52.66
N GLU A 313 -7.03 27.36 53.23
CA GLU A 313 -7.38 27.10 54.64
C GLU A 313 -6.45 27.85 55.60
N GLU A 314 -5.15 27.90 55.31
CA GLU A 314 -4.18 28.65 56.13
C GLU A 314 -4.46 30.16 56.09
N LYS A 315 -4.79 30.72 54.91
CA LYS A 315 -5.22 32.13 54.79
C LYS A 315 -6.48 32.41 55.59
N LYS A 316 -7.49 31.53 55.55
CA LYS A 316 -8.71 31.66 56.37
C LYS A 316 -8.42 31.61 57.87
N LYS A 317 -7.51 30.74 58.32
CA LYS A 317 -7.08 30.69 59.73
C LYS A 317 -6.37 31.99 60.16
N LYS A 318 -5.45 32.50 59.33
CA LYS A 318 -4.74 33.77 59.61
C LYS A 318 -5.70 34.97 59.64
N GLU A 319 -6.64 35.07 58.71
CA GLU A 319 -7.65 36.15 58.72
C GLU A 319 -8.59 36.07 59.94
N ALA A 320 -8.98 34.86 60.35
CA ALA A 320 -9.81 34.68 61.55
C ALA A 320 -9.05 35.05 62.83
N GLU A 321 -7.77 34.72 62.92
CA GLU A 321 -6.92 35.10 64.06
C GLU A 321 -6.65 36.61 64.09
N GLU A 322 -6.42 37.23 62.93
CA GLU A 322 -6.23 38.68 62.83
C GLU A 322 -7.51 39.46 63.15
N LYS A 323 -8.69 38.97 62.73
CA LYS A 323 -9.98 39.55 63.13
C LYS A 323 -10.22 39.45 64.64
N LYS A 324 -9.86 38.31 65.27
CA LYS A 324 -9.94 38.18 66.74
C LYS A 324 -9.02 39.16 67.45
N LYS A 325 -7.78 39.34 66.97
CA LYS A 325 -6.84 40.33 67.53
C LYS A 325 -7.36 41.76 67.36
N LYS A 326 -7.92 42.10 66.20
CA LYS A 326 -8.53 43.42 65.94
C LYS A 326 -9.76 43.68 66.80
N GLU A 327 -10.63 42.68 67.03
CA GLU A 327 -11.78 42.83 67.93
C GLU A 327 -11.36 42.98 69.40
N GLU A 328 -10.31 42.29 69.86
CA GLU A 328 -9.75 42.49 71.20
C GLU A 328 -9.10 43.88 71.34
N GLU A 329 -8.39 44.35 70.32
CA GLU A 329 -7.77 45.67 70.31
C GLU A 329 -8.83 46.79 70.21
N GLU A 330 -9.91 46.58 69.46
CA GLU A 330 -11.03 47.53 69.37
C GLU A 330 -11.86 47.55 70.66
N LYS A 331 -12.03 46.42 71.35
CA LYS A 331 -12.62 46.38 72.71
C LYS A 331 -11.76 47.14 73.72
N LYS A 332 -10.43 46.99 73.67
CA LYS A 332 -9.51 47.79 74.51
C LYS A 332 -9.57 49.28 74.18
N LYS A 333 -9.64 49.64 72.89
CA LYS A 333 -9.81 51.05 72.48
C LYS A 333 -11.17 51.61 72.87
N LYS A 334 -12.26 50.84 72.82
CA LYS A 334 -13.59 51.29 73.29
C LYS A 334 -13.64 51.45 74.82
N GLU A 335 -12.98 50.59 75.59
CA GLU A 335 -12.81 50.81 77.04
C GLU A 335 -11.94 52.04 77.37
N GLU A 336 -10.97 52.38 76.51
CA GLU A 336 -10.15 53.59 76.67
C GLU A 336 -10.86 54.87 76.19
N GLU A 337 -11.72 54.77 75.17
CA GLU A 337 -12.53 55.88 74.65
C GLU A 337 -13.74 56.18 75.56
N GLU A 338 -14.30 55.17 76.24
CA GLU A 338 -15.33 55.35 77.26
C GLU A 338 -14.78 56.05 78.53
N LYS A 339 -13.46 55.95 78.80
CA LYS A 339 -12.78 56.78 79.80
C LYS A 339 -12.48 58.21 79.34
N LYS A 340 -12.47 58.50 78.04
CA LYS A 340 -12.21 59.85 77.50
C LYS A 340 -13.47 60.66 77.15
N LYS A 341 -14.67 60.06 77.14
CA LYS A 341 -15.95 60.76 76.92
C LYS A 341 -16.62 61.32 78.19
N LYS A 342 -15.82 61.67 79.20
CA LYS A 342 -16.23 62.51 80.33
C LYS A 342 -15.51 63.85 80.34
N ASN A 343 -15.31 64.50 79.19
CA ASN A 343 -15.15 65.96 79.16
C ASN A 343 -15.40 66.57 77.77
N LYS A 344 -16.36 67.51 77.72
CA LYS A 344 -16.66 68.50 76.66
C LYS A 344 -17.14 67.94 75.31
N GLY A 345 -18.32 68.25 74.78
CA GLY A 345 -19.21 69.39 74.97
C GLY A 345 -19.04 70.41 73.84
N ASN A 346 -20.05 70.47 72.95
CA ASN A 346 -20.45 71.53 71.98
C ASN A 346 -19.38 72.11 71.04
N GLY A 347 -19.57 72.33 69.73
CA GLY A 347 -20.75 72.46 68.88
C GLY A 347 -20.47 73.61 67.88
N GLY A 348 -20.89 73.50 66.60
CA GLY A 348 -20.97 74.67 65.71
C GLY A 348 -20.62 74.54 64.20
N LYS A 349 -21.55 74.01 63.41
CA LYS A 349 -22.18 74.58 62.18
C LYS A 349 -21.34 75.40 61.16
N LYS A 350 -21.24 74.93 59.90
CA LYS A 350 -21.88 75.46 58.66
C LYS A 350 -21.29 74.87 57.35
N THR A 351 -22.21 74.62 56.42
CA THR A 351 -22.15 74.18 55.00
C THR A 351 -21.65 75.27 54.02
N PRO A 352 -21.72 75.13 52.66
CA PRO A 352 -21.83 73.96 51.75
C PRO A 352 -20.85 74.00 50.55
N GLY A 353 -20.81 72.90 49.78
CA GLY A 353 -20.85 73.02 48.32
C GLY A 353 -19.77 72.33 47.50
N VAL A 354 -20.25 71.76 46.38
CA VAL A 354 -19.61 71.64 45.06
C VAL A 354 -19.26 70.22 44.60
N SER A 355 -19.71 70.02 43.37
CA SER A 355 -19.89 68.89 42.47
C SER A 355 -18.61 68.30 41.86
N LYS A 356 -18.76 67.02 41.43
CA LYS A 356 -18.19 66.33 40.24
C LYS A 356 -17.38 67.23 39.28
N PRO A 357 -16.25 66.74 38.72
CA PRO A 357 -16.30 65.91 37.49
C PRO A 357 -15.17 64.85 37.39
N ALA A 358 -15.39 63.67 36.80
CA ALA A 358 -15.17 63.26 35.39
C ALA A 358 -13.78 62.65 35.08
N ALA A 359 -13.81 61.76 34.07
CA ALA A 359 -12.72 61.32 33.20
C ALA A 359 -11.69 60.32 33.78
N GLN A 360 -11.11 59.38 33.05
CA GLN A 360 -11.26 58.88 31.68
C GLN A 360 -10.36 57.64 31.54
N GLY A 361 -10.70 56.75 30.62
CA GLY A 361 -9.75 55.95 29.84
C GLY A 361 -9.56 54.50 30.30
N LYS A 362 -9.38 53.51 29.41
CA LYS A 362 -9.28 53.46 27.95
C LYS A 362 -9.38 51.98 27.54
N ARG A 363 -10.06 51.74 26.40
CA ARG A 363 -9.76 50.81 25.26
C ARG A 363 -9.57 49.31 25.55
N GLU A 364 -10.40 48.46 24.92
CA GLU A 364 -10.13 47.69 23.67
C GLU A 364 -8.92 46.76 23.83
N VAL A 365 -8.98 45.46 23.50
CA VAL A 365 -9.18 44.96 22.13
C VAL A 365 -9.79 43.56 22.14
N THR A 366 -10.73 43.34 21.23
CA THR A 366 -11.10 42.05 20.61
C THR A 366 -9.92 41.41 19.91
N TRP A 367 -9.81 40.08 19.92
CA TRP A 367 -9.58 39.29 18.69
C TRP A 367 -10.14 37.89 18.91
N GLN A 368 -11.01 37.49 17.98
CA GLN A 368 -11.36 36.10 17.70
C GLN A 368 -10.15 35.39 17.07
N ALA A 369 -10.00 34.11 17.37
CA ALA A 369 -9.66 33.07 16.41
C ALA A 369 -10.23 31.75 16.93
#